data_AF-R5IXW6-F1
#
_entry.id   AF-R5IXW6-F1
#
_cell.length_a   1.000
_cell.length_b   1.000
_cell.length_c   1.000
_cell.angle_alpha   90.00
_cell.angle_beta   90.00
_cell.angle_gamma   90.00
#
_symmetry.space_group_name_H-M   'P 1'
#
loop_
_entity.id
_entity.type
_entity.pdbx_description
1 polymer ?
#
loop_
_entity_poly.entity_id
_entity_poly.type
_entity_poly.pdbx_seq_one_letter_code
_entity_poly.pdbx_strand_id
1 'polypeptide(L)'
;MREKISVYVDELFSDAALTIRNAEVQQEILQHTLDRYDDLIAAGKSEQEAYDEAVGGIGDVSELYEHKQAAEEPKKRDFPAPPTPDAVSTAPQTGRKKKLPGWAIALICVGVAAAILALDFAGQAAFGVLRVGERYIYESAGSYETLDRTGFGSKEQPAAASELLTDITEIEIHWLTGDVYLVESNADGVAFQEDYTGDNEDYRMRYRVSNGKLIIQPCKSRLFSNMDLPRKALTVFLPDTLTLDNITVETVSANVELMGGSVDSLTVSTTSGNITGPGLLAEDYDFGTVSGDISLTALPADGSDIDCETVSGEARISCTAAPDEVSFNSVSGDLRLTLPEGSCRYTLDLSTVSGDRDTDGFLSSGDRLCDITAETVSGDVELRTGP
;
A
#
# COMPACT_ATOMS: atom_id res chain seq x y z
N MET A 1 -22.65 12.74 21.90
CA MET A 1 -23.05 13.90 21.05
C MET A 1 -22.19 14.08 19.79
N ARG A 2 -20.90 13.71 19.78
CA ARG A 2 -20.03 13.77 18.58
C ARG A 2 -20.63 13.12 17.32
N GLU A 3 -21.24 11.94 17.47
CA GLU A 3 -21.94 11.23 16.38
C GLU A 3 -23.09 12.05 15.79
N LYS A 4 -23.82 12.83 16.61
CA LYS A 4 -24.87 13.73 16.13
C LYS A 4 -24.31 14.91 15.33
N ILE A 5 -23.09 15.37 15.66
CA ILE A 5 -22.41 16.43 14.91
C ILE A 5 -22.01 15.91 13.52
N SER A 6 -21.51 14.68 13.44
CA SER A 6 -21.22 14.02 12.16
C SER A 6 -22.47 13.95 11.29
N VAL A 7 -23.58 13.41 11.82
CA VAL A 7 -24.84 13.30 11.08
C VAL A 7 -25.35 14.68 10.63
N TYR A 8 -25.24 15.70 11.48
CA TYR A 8 -25.65 17.06 11.11
C TYR A 8 -24.82 17.63 9.95
N VAL A 9 -23.50 17.45 9.97
CA VAL A 9 -22.62 17.92 8.89
C VAL A 9 -22.84 17.11 7.61
N ASP A 10 -23.09 15.81 7.71
CA ASP A 10 -23.42 14.97 6.54
C ASP A 10 -24.73 15.42 5.87
N GLU A 11 -25.74 15.81 6.65
CA GLU A 11 -26.99 16.37 6.12
C GLU A 11 -26.77 17.69 5.37
N LEU A 12 -25.86 18.56 5.84
CA LEU A 12 -25.52 19.83 5.18
C LEU A 12 -24.92 19.63 3.78
N PHE A 13 -24.26 18.49 3.52
CA PHE A 13 -23.62 18.18 2.23
C PHE A 13 -24.45 17.19 1.38
N SER A 14 -25.71 16.94 1.75
CA SER A 14 -26.57 15.97 1.04
C SER A 14 -26.77 16.26 -0.45
N ASP A 15 -26.66 17.53 -0.87
CA ASP A 15 -26.75 17.98 -2.27
C ASP A 15 -25.38 18.23 -2.95
N ALA A 16 -24.28 17.91 -2.26
CA ALA A 16 -22.93 18.07 -2.81
C ALA A 16 -22.64 17.05 -3.92
N ALA A 17 -22.00 17.50 -5.00
CA ALA A 17 -21.46 16.64 -6.03
C ALA A 17 -20.39 15.71 -5.43
N LEU A 18 -20.28 14.48 -5.95
CA LEU A 18 -19.26 13.52 -5.54
C LEU A 18 -17.91 13.93 -6.14
N THR A 19 -17.22 14.87 -5.49
CA THR A 19 -15.89 15.34 -5.86
C THR A 19 -14.97 15.32 -4.64
N ILE A 20 -13.67 15.16 -4.86
CA ILE A 20 -12.65 15.16 -3.80
C ILE A 20 -12.73 16.47 -2.99
N ARG A 21 -12.86 17.60 -3.68
CA ARG A 21 -12.96 18.93 -3.08
C ARG A 21 -14.16 19.07 -2.13
N ASN A 22 -15.33 18.52 -2.48
CA ASN A 22 -16.50 18.61 -1.62
C ASN A 22 -16.36 17.75 -0.36
N ALA A 23 -15.74 16.57 -0.49
CA ALA A 23 -15.44 15.72 0.65
C ALA A 23 -14.42 16.38 1.61
N GLU A 24 -13.42 17.09 1.07
CA GLU A 24 -12.46 17.87 1.86
C GLU A 24 -13.14 18.98 2.67
N VAL A 25 -14.03 19.77 2.03
CA VAL A 25 -14.76 20.85 2.71
C VAL A 25 -15.70 20.30 3.79
N GLN A 26 -16.37 19.17 3.53
CA GLN A 26 -17.21 18.50 4.51
C GLN A 26 -16.39 18.05 5.74
N GLN A 27 -15.23 17.43 5.52
CA GLN A 27 -14.35 16.99 6.60
C GLN A 27 -13.75 18.16 7.38
N GLU A 28 -13.41 19.27 6.72
CA GLU A 28 -12.91 20.48 7.38
C GLU A 28 -13.95 21.05 8.35
N ILE A 29 -15.20 21.20 7.90
CA ILE A 29 -16.29 21.72 8.72
C ILE A 29 -16.61 20.78 9.87
N LEU A 30 -16.61 19.46 9.63
CA LEU A 30 -16.81 18.46 10.67
C LEU A 30 -15.73 18.54 11.75
N GLN A 31 -14.46 18.57 11.35
CA GLN A 31 -13.34 18.60 12.30
C GLN A 31 -13.34 19.89 13.11
N HIS A 32 -13.52 21.06 12.47
CA HIS A 32 -13.60 22.34 13.17
C HIS A 32 -14.75 22.39 14.20
N THR A 33 -15.87 21.76 13.86
CA THR A 33 -17.04 21.69 14.76
C THR A 33 -16.78 20.75 15.94
N LEU A 34 -16.11 19.61 15.71
CA LEU A 34 -15.73 18.67 16.76
C LEU A 34 -14.67 19.27 17.71
N ASP A 35 -13.68 19.99 17.17
CA ASP A 35 -12.66 20.66 17.96
C ASP A 35 -13.30 21.74 18.85
N ARG A 36 -14.21 22.55 18.27
CA ARG A 36 -14.97 23.54 19.03
C ARG A 36 -15.87 22.90 20.08
N TYR A 37 -16.50 21.77 19.78
CA TYR A 37 -17.28 21.01 20.75
C TYR A 37 -16.39 20.56 21.93
N ASP A 38 -15.20 20.04 21.64
CA ASP A 38 -14.25 19.56 22.66
C ASP A 38 -13.72 20.69 23.54
N ASP A 39 -13.43 21.85 22.97
CA ASP A 39 -13.06 23.05 23.72
C ASP A 39 -14.18 23.50 24.67
N LEU A 40 -15.43 23.39 24.25
CA LEU A 40 -16.59 23.76 25.07
C LEU A 40 -16.82 22.75 26.21
N ILE A 41 -16.57 21.46 25.96
CA ILE A 41 -16.57 20.42 26.99
C ILE A 41 -15.44 20.66 27.99
N ALA A 42 -14.23 20.95 27.51
CA ALA A 42 -13.07 21.26 28.35
C ALA A 42 -13.28 22.54 29.19
N ALA A 43 -14.03 23.51 28.67
CA ALA A 43 -14.47 24.70 29.39
C ALA A 43 -15.60 24.45 30.41
N GLY A 44 -16.07 23.21 30.55
CA GLY A 44 -17.03 22.79 31.56
C GLY A 44 -18.51 22.92 31.16
N LYS A 45 -18.82 23.08 29.87
CA LYS A 45 -20.21 23.08 29.39
C LYS A 45 -20.80 21.67 29.38
N SER A 46 -22.13 21.61 29.47
CA SER A 46 -22.85 20.34 29.29
C SER A 46 -22.75 19.86 27.83
N GLU A 47 -22.85 18.55 27.61
CA GLU A 47 -22.76 17.99 26.26
C GLU A 47 -23.80 18.55 25.28
N GLN A 48 -24.99 18.90 25.78
CA GLN A 48 -26.05 19.48 24.94
C GLN A 48 -25.77 20.95 24.61
N GLU A 49 -25.34 21.76 25.58
CA GLU A 49 -24.97 23.17 25.33
C GLU A 49 -23.75 23.28 24.41
N ALA A 50 -22.75 22.43 24.61
CA ALA A 50 -21.57 22.39 23.74
C ALA A 50 -21.95 22.01 22.30
N TYR A 51 -22.90 21.07 22.14
CA TYR A 51 -23.43 20.68 20.84
C TYR A 51 -24.16 21.83 20.15
N ASP A 52 -25.12 22.45 20.85
CA ASP A 52 -25.95 23.53 20.28
C ASP A 52 -25.08 24.73 19.86
N GLU A 53 -24.04 25.05 20.61
CA GLU A 53 -23.13 26.15 20.32
C GLU A 53 -22.08 25.84 19.24
N ALA A 54 -21.60 24.60 19.17
CA ALA A 54 -20.69 24.16 18.11
C ALA A 54 -21.41 24.16 16.75
N VAL A 55 -22.60 23.53 16.70
CA VAL A 55 -23.42 23.45 15.48
C VAL A 55 -23.96 24.81 15.07
N GLY A 56 -24.39 25.65 16.02
CA GLY A 56 -24.85 27.01 15.74
C GLY A 56 -23.78 27.93 15.12
N GLY A 57 -22.50 27.55 15.18
CA GLY A 57 -21.39 28.26 14.58
C GLY A 57 -21.12 27.97 13.10
N ILE A 58 -21.72 26.91 12.53
CA ILE A 58 -21.44 26.47 11.15
C ILE A 58 -22.08 27.40 10.11
N GLY A 59 -23.31 27.87 10.37
CA GLY A 59 -24.04 28.73 9.44
C GLY A 59 -24.46 28.01 8.15
N ASP A 60 -24.67 28.77 7.08
CA ASP A 60 -25.00 28.24 5.75
C ASP A 60 -23.71 27.94 4.98
N VAL A 61 -23.57 26.68 4.55
CA VAL A 61 -22.36 26.14 3.90
C VAL A 61 -22.61 25.78 2.44
N SER A 62 -23.80 26.05 1.91
CA SER A 62 -24.20 25.68 0.54
C SER A 62 -23.28 26.30 -0.52
N GLU A 63 -22.78 27.52 -0.32
CA GLU A 63 -21.85 28.17 -1.26
C GLU A 63 -20.43 27.59 -1.23
N LEU A 64 -20.10 26.71 -0.27
CA LEU A 64 -18.75 26.19 -0.08
C LEU A 64 -18.46 24.93 -0.90
N TYR A 65 -19.49 24.33 -1.52
CA TYR A 65 -19.34 23.08 -2.28
C TYR A 65 -20.08 23.11 -3.63
N GLU A 66 -19.58 22.33 -4.58
CA GLU A 66 -20.21 22.17 -5.89
C GLU A 66 -21.46 21.29 -5.75
N HIS A 67 -22.60 21.71 -6.29
CA HIS A 67 -23.84 20.93 -6.20
C HIS A 67 -23.92 19.87 -7.31
N LYS A 68 -24.68 18.80 -7.06
CA LYS A 68 -24.91 17.72 -8.06
C LYS A 68 -25.45 18.31 -9.37
N GLN A 69 -24.79 18.04 -10.50
CA GLN A 69 -25.31 18.44 -11.82
C GLN A 69 -26.46 17.51 -12.25
N ALA A 70 -27.54 18.09 -12.78
CA ALA A 70 -28.62 17.32 -13.37
C ALA A 70 -28.13 16.61 -14.63
N ALA A 71 -28.32 15.29 -14.71
CA ALA A 71 -27.81 14.45 -15.79
C ALA A 71 -28.31 14.91 -17.17
N GLU A 72 -27.38 15.26 -18.08
CA GLU A 72 -27.69 15.41 -19.51
C GLU A 72 -27.72 14.04 -20.19
N GLU A 73 -28.78 13.77 -20.97
CA GLU A 73 -28.95 12.52 -21.72
C GLU A 73 -27.83 12.30 -22.76
N PRO A 74 -27.31 11.06 -22.91
CA PRO A 74 -26.21 10.78 -23.81
C PRO A 74 -26.63 10.87 -25.30
N LYS A 75 -25.92 11.70 -26.07
CA LYS A 75 -26.09 11.80 -27.54
C LYS A 75 -25.54 10.53 -28.23
N LYS A 76 -26.40 9.83 -28.97
CA LYS A 76 -26.04 8.71 -29.87
C LYS A 76 -25.11 9.18 -31.00
N ARG A 77 -23.95 8.52 -31.14
CA ARG A 77 -23.12 8.52 -32.36
C ARG A 77 -23.33 7.19 -33.09
N ASP A 78 -23.84 7.26 -34.32
CA ASP A 78 -23.97 6.11 -35.22
C ASP A 78 -22.62 5.73 -35.82
N PHE A 79 -22.25 4.45 -35.70
CA PHE A 79 -21.19 3.83 -36.48
C PHE A 79 -21.77 2.68 -37.33
N PRO A 80 -21.37 2.54 -38.61
CA PRO A 80 -21.92 1.54 -39.52
C PRO A 80 -21.41 0.12 -39.20
N ALA A 81 -22.28 -0.87 -39.39
CA ALA A 81 -22.04 -2.28 -39.05
C ALA A 81 -21.00 -2.97 -39.98
N PRO A 82 -20.15 -3.87 -39.43
CA PRO A 82 -19.22 -4.68 -40.23
C PRO A 82 -19.93 -5.89 -40.89
N PRO A 83 -19.36 -6.46 -41.97
CA PRO A 83 -19.99 -7.54 -42.73
C PRO A 83 -19.92 -8.89 -42.01
N THR A 84 -20.99 -9.67 -42.17
CA THR A 84 -21.17 -11.04 -41.65
C THR A 84 -20.21 -12.06 -42.30
N PRO A 85 -19.59 -12.97 -41.52
CA PRO A 85 -18.98 -14.18 -42.05
C PRO A 85 -19.98 -15.34 -42.10
N ASP A 86 -19.94 -16.06 -43.23
CA ASP A 86 -20.68 -17.30 -43.48
C ASP A 86 -20.26 -18.45 -42.55
N ALA A 87 -21.24 -19.33 -42.31
CA ALA A 87 -21.17 -20.54 -41.52
C ALA A 87 -20.19 -21.59 -42.09
N VAL A 88 -19.61 -22.44 -41.23
CA VAL A 88 -19.74 -23.93 -41.23
C VAL A 88 -19.18 -24.53 -39.92
N SER A 89 -20.12 -25.10 -39.14
CA SER A 89 -20.15 -26.41 -38.44
C SER A 89 -19.03 -26.91 -37.50
N THR A 90 -19.34 -26.83 -36.20
CA THR A 90 -19.31 -27.82 -35.06
C THR A 90 -18.68 -29.22 -35.28
N ALA A 91 -18.04 -29.91 -34.31
CA ALA A 91 -18.29 -30.13 -32.85
C ALA A 91 -17.07 -30.85 -32.16
N PRO A 92 -17.15 -31.37 -30.91
CA PRO A 92 -17.40 -30.71 -29.62
C PRO A 92 -16.26 -30.98 -28.60
N GLN A 93 -15.93 -30.03 -27.73
CA GLN A 93 -15.26 -30.31 -26.46
C GLN A 93 -15.97 -29.57 -25.33
N THR A 94 -16.31 -30.37 -24.34
CA THR A 94 -17.15 -30.15 -23.18
C THR A 94 -16.52 -29.21 -22.15
N GLY A 95 -17.34 -28.37 -21.52
CA GLY A 95 -17.09 -27.83 -20.18
C GLY A 95 -16.21 -26.59 -20.06
N ARG A 96 -16.53 -25.47 -20.74
CA ARG A 96 -15.93 -24.15 -20.44
C ARG A 96 -16.86 -23.31 -19.56
N LYS A 97 -16.36 -22.85 -18.40
CA LYS A 97 -16.97 -21.76 -17.63
C LYS A 97 -17.07 -20.51 -18.54
N LYS A 98 -18.16 -19.75 -18.39
CA LYS A 98 -18.52 -18.64 -19.27
C LYS A 98 -17.44 -17.55 -19.24
N LYS A 99 -16.79 -17.30 -20.39
CA LYS A 99 -15.89 -16.15 -20.57
C LYS A 99 -16.72 -14.86 -20.56
N LEU A 100 -16.36 -13.92 -19.69
CA LEU A 100 -16.92 -12.57 -19.68
C LEU A 100 -16.41 -11.79 -20.91
N PRO A 101 -17.26 -10.98 -21.57
CA PRO A 101 -16.84 -10.16 -22.71
C PRO A 101 -15.90 -9.02 -22.28
N GLY A 102 -14.97 -8.59 -23.13
CA GLY A 102 -13.91 -7.64 -22.77
C GLY A 102 -14.36 -6.28 -22.20
N TRP A 103 -15.62 -5.88 -22.38
CA TRP A 103 -16.18 -4.70 -21.71
C TRP A 103 -16.45 -4.92 -20.21
N ALA A 104 -16.66 -6.17 -19.78
CA ALA A 104 -16.78 -6.53 -18.37
C ALA A 104 -15.41 -6.53 -17.68
N ILE A 105 -14.32 -6.85 -18.41
CA ILE A 105 -12.94 -6.74 -17.91
C ILE A 105 -12.59 -5.27 -17.66
N ALA A 106 -12.94 -4.35 -18.57
CA ALA A 106 -12.73 -2.92 -18.34
C ALA A 106 -13.52 -2.35 -17.14
N LEU A 107 -14.72 -2.85 -16.85
CA LEU A 107 -15.49 -2.49 -15.66
C LEU A 107 -14.93 -3.13 -14.38
N ILE A 108 -14.35 -4.33 -14.50
CA ILE A 108 -13.57 -4.95 -13.43
C ILE A 108 -12.32 -4.11 -13.19
N CYS A 109 -11.59 -3.62 -14.20
CA CYS A 109 -10.38 -2.80 -14.01
C CYS A 109 -10.67 -1.39 -13.46
N VAL A 110 -11.79 -0.75 -13.80
CA VAL A 110 -12.24 0.48 -13.11
C VAL A 110 -12.66 0.15 -11.68
N GLY A 111 -13.27 -1.02 -11.47
CA GLY A 111 -13.59 -1.57 -10.16
C GLY A 111 -12.36 -2.00 -9.35
N VAL A 112 -11.26 -2.41 -9.98
CA VAL A 112 -9.99 -2.90 -9.39
C VAL A 112 -9.06 -1.73 -9.18
N ALA A 113 -9.01 -0.71 -10.03
CA ALA A 113 -8.35 0.54 -9.67
C ALA A 113 -9.10 1.24 -8.52
N ALA A 114 -10.44 1.23 -8.53
CA ALA A 114 -11.24 1.75 -7.42
C ALA A 114 -11.21 0.83 -6.20
N ALA A 115 -10.99 -0.49 -6.35
CA ALA A 115 -10.89 -1.45 -5.26
C ALA A 115 -9.46 -1.62 -4.77
N ILE A 116 -8.40 -1.34 -5.53
CA ILE A 116 -7.01 -1.22 -5.03
C ILE A 116 -6.94 0.09 -4.26
N LEU A 117 -7.43 1.20 -4.84
CA LEU A 117 -7.59 2.46 -4.09
C LEU A 117 -8.56 2.35 -2.90
N ALA A 118 -9.51 1.40 -2.90
CA ALA A 118 -10.45 1.18 -1.80
C ALA A 118 -10.12 -0.03 -0.92
N LEU A 119 -9.21 -0.94 -1.26
CA LEU A 119 -8.73 -2.08 -0.45
C LEU A 119 -7.41 -1.69 0.21
N ASP A 120 -6.58 -0.86 -0.42
CA ASP A 120 -5.61 -0.01 0.29
C ASP A 120 -6.32 0.88 1.34
N PHE A 121 -7.62 1.19 1.15
CA PHE A 121 -8.42 1.96 2.12
C PHE A 121 -9.33 1.11 3.02
N ALA A 122 -9.73 -0.10 2.62
CA ALA A 122 -10.71 -0.94 3.34
C ALA A 122 -10.08 -2.18 3.98
N GLY A 123 -8.91 -2.63 3.52
CA GLY A 123 -8.02 -3.53 4.25
C GLY A 123 -7.27 -2.80 5.38
N GLN A 124 -7.10 -1.48 5.26
CA GLN A 124 -6.56 -0.59 6.30
C GLN A 124 -7.64 -0.06 7.25
N ALA A 125 -8.44 -0.94 7.82
CA ALA A 125 -9.38 -0.58 8.88
C ALA A 125 -8.75 -0.50 10.28
N ALA A 126 -7.41 -0.41 10.40
CA ALA A 126 -6.73 -0.51 11.70
C ALA A 126 -5.73 0.59 12.09
N PHE A 127 -5.22 1.44 11.20
CA PHE A 127 -4.24 2.45 11.62
C PHE A 127 -4.48 3.82 10.96
N GLY A 128 -4.91 4.78 11.79
CA GLY A 128 -5.26 6.14 11.39
C GLY A 128 -4.07 6.95 10.89
N VAL A 129 -3.75 6.83 9.59
CA VAL A 129 -2.86 7.73 8.87
C VAL A 129 -3.68 8.45 7.79
N LEU A 130 -4.42 9.49 8.20
CA LEU A 130 -5.10 10.39 7.28
C LEU A 130 -4.10 11.40 6.69
N ARG A 131 -3.64 11.17 5.46
CA ARG A 131 -3.02 12.23 4.65
C ARG A 131 -4.10 13.11 4.03
N VAL A 132 -4.45 14.20 4.70
CA VAL A 132 -5.29 15.27 4.17
C VAL A 132 -4.48 16.57 4.18
N GLY A 133 -4.01 17.02 3.01
CA GLY A 133 -3.15 18.21 2.88
C GLY A 133 -1.78 18.08 3.54
N GLU A 134 -1.19 19.20 3.98
CA GLU A 134 0.16 19.31 4.60
C GLU A 134 0.28 18.65 6.01
N ARG A 135 -0.53 17.63 6.30
CA ARG A 135 -0.66 16.98 7.61
C ARG A 135 0.00 15.60 7.61
N TYR A 136 0.79 15.33 8.64
CA TYR A 136 1.21 13.98 9.00
C TYR A 136 0.85 13.73 10.46
N ILE A 137 -0.28 13.05 10.67
CA ILE A 137 -0.85 12.79 12.00
C ILE A 137 -1.05 11.29 12.12
N TYR A 138 -0.59 10.75 13.25
CA TYR A 138 -0.78 9.35 13.62
C TYR A 138 -1.23 9.26 15.07
N GLU A 139 -1.94 8.17 15.39
CA GLU A 139 -2.56 7.96 16.69
C GLU A 139 -1.54 7.79 17.83
N SER A 140 -1.97 8.12 19.04
CA SER A 140 -1.16 7.93 20.26
C SER A 140 0.24 8.57 20.17
N ALA A 141 0.40 9.68 19.45
CA ALA A 141 1.71 10.29 19.19
C ALA A 141 2.57 10.56 20.44
N GLY A 142 1.96 10.82 21.60
CA GLY A 142 2.66 11.01 22.87
C GLY A 142 3.29 9.74 23.48
N SER A 143 3.03 8.56 22.90
CA SER A 143 3.60 7.27 23.33
C SER A 143 4.83 6.84 22.53
N TYR A 144 5.26 7.66 21.57
CA TYR A 144 6.44 7.39 20.75
C TYR A 144 7.67 8.10 21.32
N GLU A 145 8.79 7.41 21.22
CA GLU A 145 10.11 7.85 21.69
C GLU A 145 11.01 8.23 20.51
N THR A 146 12.14 8.88 20.82
CA THR A 146 13.22 9.16 19.87
C THR A 146 14.46 8.42 20.31
N LEU A 147 15.25 7.94 19.36
CA LEU A 147 16.57 7.39 19.66
C LEU A 147 17.48 8.44 20.29
N ASP A 148 18.28 8.07 21.28
CA ASP A 148 19.33 8.95 21.76
C ASP A 148 20.46 9.03 20.72
N ARG A 149 21.05 10.23 20.56
CA ARG A 149 22.25 10.41 19.73
C ARG A 149 23.51 10.05 20.55
N THR A 150 23.67 8.78 20.93
CA THR A 150 24.75 8.32 21.83
C THR A 150 25.66 7.25 21.19
N GLY A 151 26.56 7.67 20.27
CA GLY A 151 27.67 6.84 19.68
C GLY A 151 27.24 5.91 18.53
N PHE A 152 28.01 5.50 17.51
CA PHE A 152 29.44 5.34 17.25
C PHE A 152 29.77 6.01 15.89
N GLY A 153 30.39 7.19 15.94
CA GLY A 153 30.85 7.95 14.78
C GLY A 153 31.89 8.94 15.28
N SER A 154 32.83 9.38 14.44
CA SER A 154 33.68 10.52 14.81
C SER A 154 32.78 11.69 15.23
N LYS A 155 33.33 12.65 15.98
CA LYS A 155 32.61 13.85 16.48
C LYS A 155 31.94 14.71 15.39
N GLU A 156 31.91 14.25 14.15
CA GLU A 156 31.43 14.93 12.94
C GLU A 156 30.13 14.31 12.38
N GLN A 157 29.67 13.12 12.81
CA GLN A 157 28.42 12.52 12.29
C GLN A 157 27.78 11.48 13.25
N PRO A 158 26.95 11.89 14.23
CA PRO A 158 26.24 10.96 15.11
C PRO A 158 24.98 10.42 14.41
N ALA A 159 25.01 9.18 13.94
CA ALA A 159 23.79 8.46 13.53
C ALA A 159 23.01 8.01 14.79
N ALA A 160 21.68 7.99 14.71
CA ALA A 160 20.84 7.58 15.82
C ALA A 160 20.53 6.08 15.69
N ALA A 161 21.01 5.25 16.62
CA ALA A 161 20.82 3.80 16.61
C ALA A 161 20.09 3.32 17.87
N SER A 162 19.25 2.30 17.73
CA SER A 162 18.58 1.65 18.85
C SER A 162 19.53 0.77 19.65
N GLU A 163 19.17 0.52 20.91
CA GLU A 163 19.64 -0.69 21.58
C GLU A 163 19.03 -1.94 20.92
N LEU A 164 19.60 -3.10 21.20
CA LEU A 164 19.10 -4.38 20.67
C LEU A 164 17.80 -4.76 21.38
N LEU A 165 16.74 -5.03 20.60
CA LEU A 165 15.42 -5.42 21.09
C LEU A 165 15.21 -6.92 20.86
N THR A 166 15.15 -7.71 21.94
CA THR A 166 15.10 -9.19 21.86
C THR A 166 13.69 -9.76 21.78
N ASP A 167 12.69 -9.00 22.23
CA ASP A 167 11.32 -9.50 22.40
C ASP A 167 10.38 -8.98 21.30
N ILE A 168 10.90 -8.81 20.08
CA ILE A 168 10.13 -8.32 18.92
C ILE A 168 9.69 -9.49 18.07
N THR A 169 8.40 -9.53 17.75
CA THR A 169 7.80 -10.49 16.82
C THR A 169 7.12 -9.82 15.64
N GLU A 170 6.71 -8.54 15.78
CA GLU A 170 6.07 -7.76 14.71
C GLU A 170 6.78 -6.43 14.47
N ILE A 171 6.94 -6.03 13.22
CA ILE A 171 7.51 -4.74 12.83
C ILE A 171 6.56 -4.00 11.88
N GLU A 172 6.28 -2.75 12.17
CA GLU A 172 5.49 -1.84 11.32
C GLU A 172 6.29 -0.56 11.05
N ILE A 173 6.52 -0.26 9.78
CA ILE A 173 7.35 0.87 9.36
C ILE A 173 6.53 1.80 8.47
N HIS A 174 6.46 3.06 8.87
CA HIS A 174 5.94 4.15 8.06
C HIS A 174 7.08 5.05 7.60
N TRP A 175 7.20 5.33 6.31
CA TRP A 175 8.23 6.21 5.78
C TRP A 175 7.72 7.16 4.68
N LEU A 176 8.31 8.35 4.55
CA LEU A 176 7.81 9.35 3.59
C LEU A 176 8.74 9.52 2.40
N THR A 177 10.04 9.72 2.65
CA THR A 177 11.03 10.09 1.64
C THR A 177 12.41 9.56 2.00
N GLY A 178 13.18 9.09 1.00
CA GLY A 178 14.51 8.52 1.19
C GLY A 178 14.49 7.02 0.97
N ASP A 179 14.98 6.23 1.92
CA ASP A 179 15.17 4.79 1.72
C ASP A 179 14.90 4.01 3.02
N VAL A 180 14.41 2.78 2.88
CA VAL A 180 14.22 1.82 3.98
C VAL A 180 14.97 0.55 3.62
N TYR A 181 15.84 0.10 4.51
CA TYR A 181 16.64 -1.12 4.34
C TYR A 181 16.24 -2.13 5.40
N LEU A 182 15.83 -3.33 4.99
CA LEU A 182 15.68 -4.49 5.86
C LEU A 182 16.88 -5.40 5.64
N VAL A 183 17.73 -5.55 6.66
CA VAL A 183 19.05 -6.19 6.54
C VAL A 183 19.18 -7.32 7.55
N GLU A 184 19.53 -8.52 7.08
CA GLU A 184 19.85 -9.63 7.98
C GLU A 184 21.08 -9.31 8.85
N SER A 185 21.04 -9.76 10.10
CA SER A 185 22.05 -9.53 11.11
C SER A 185 22.24 -10.78 11.96
N ASN A 186 23.48 -11.02 12.38
CA ASN A 186 23.84 -12.11 13.28
C ASN A 186 23.57 -11.81 14.77
N ALA A 187 22.84 -10.73 15.04
CA ALA A 187 22.43 -10.35 16.38
C ALA A 187 21.14 -11.08 16.75
N ASP A 188 21.04 -11.51 18.01
CA ASP A 188 19.88 -12.22 18.55
C ASP A 188 18.79 -11.21 18.99
N GLY A 189 18.34 -10.39 18.05
CA GLY A 189 17.33 -9.35 18.26
C GLY A 189 17.28 -8.34 17.13
N VAL A 190 16.24 -7.51 17.15
CA VAL A 190 16.02 -6.43 16.18
C VAL A 190 16.75 -5.18 16.63
N ALA A 191 17.43 -4.52 15.71
CA ALA A 191 17.98 -3.18 15.92
C ALA A 191 17.64 -2.28 14.73
N PHE A 192 17.69 -0.96 14.91
CA PHE A 192 17.43 -0.03 13.81
C PHE A 192 18.21 1.27 13.95
N GLN A 193 18.45 1.94 12.83
CA GLN A 193 19.19 3.18 12.75
C GLN A 193 18.58 4.16 11.75
N GLU A 194 18.56 5.43 12.13
CA GLU A 194 18.24 6.56 11.25
C GLU A 194 19.53 7.37 10.94
N ASP A 195 19.70 7.77 9.68
CA ASP A 195 20.86 8.55 9.21
C ASP A 195 20.67 10.08 9.28
N TYR A 196 19.51 10.55 9.74
CA TYR A 196 19.15 11.96 9.79
C TYR A 196 20.00 12.74 10.81
N THR A 197 20.92 13.56 10.29
CA THR A 197 21.83 14.39 11.09
C THR A 197 21.38 15.83 11.27
N GLY A 198 20.20 16.22 10.79
CA GLY A 198 19.74 17.60 10.87
C GLY A 198 19.34 18.04 12.29
N ASP A 199 19.27 19.36 12.50
CA ASP A 199 18.98 19.96 13.81
C ASP A 199 17.48 20.04 14.14
N ASN A 200 16.60 19.79 13.17
CA ASN A 200 15.16 19.85 13.40
C ASN A 200 14.66 18.56 14.05
N GLU A 201 14.44 18.61 15.36
CA GLU A 201 13.90 17.51 16.17
C GLU A 201 12.58 16.94 15.66
N ASP A 202 11.75 17.75 14.99
CA ASP A 202 10.46 17.29 14.46
C ASP A 202 10.63 16.32 13.27
N TYR A 203 11.76 16.35 12.55
CA TYR A 203 12.02 15.47 11.40
C TYR A 203 12.70 14.15 11.75
N ARG A 204 13.15 13.99 12.99
CA ARG A 204 13.74 12.75 13.47
C ARG A 204 12.68 11.65 13.52
N MET A 205 13.08 10.42 13.30
CA MET A 205 12.23 9.25 13.44
C MET A 205 11.67 9.13 14.87
N ARG A 206 10.51 8.50 14.97
CA ARG A 206 9.80 8.19 16.21
C ARG A 206 9.52 6.69 16.24
N TYR A 207 9.74 6.03 17.36
CA TYR A 207 9.43 4.60 17.48
C TYR A 207 8.64 4.31 18.75
N ARG A 208 7.91 3.19 18.75
CA ARG A 208 7.22 2.67 19.93
C ARG A 208 7.33 1.16 19.93
N VAL A 209 7.64 0.59 21.08
CA VAL A 209 7.54 -0.86 21.31
C VAL A 209 6.39 -1.14 22.27
N SER A 210 5.51 -2.06 21.90
CA SER A 210 4.39 -2.48 22.76
C SER A 210 4.00 -3.91 22.44
N ASN A 211 3.98 -4.78 23.45
CA ASN A 211 3.57 -6.19 23.32
C ASN A 211 4.28 -6.96 22.18
N GLY A 212 5.59 -6.75 22.02
CA GLY A 212 6.38 -7.40 20.95
C GLY A 212 6.24 -6.79 19.55
N LYS A 213 5.43 -5.74 19.41
CA LYS A 213 5.32 -4.96 18.16
C LYS A 213 6.17 -3.69 18.22
N LEU A 214 7.06 -3.53 17.24
CA LEU A 214 7.83 -2.32 16.97
C LEU A 214 7.14 -1.50 15.88
N ILE A 215 6.76 -0.26 16.19
CA ILE A 215 6.20 0.68 15.21
C ILE A 215 7.18 1.83 15.01
N ILE A 216 7.57 2.11 13.77
CA ILE A 216 8.48 3.18 13.38
C ILE A 216 7.74 4.21 12.52
N GLN A 217 7.86 5.47 12.91
CA GLN A 217 7.27 6.63 12.26
C GLN A 217 8.39 7.57 11.79
N PRO A 218 8.28 8.20 10.62
CA PRO A 218 9.37 8.92 9.97
C PRO A 218 9.65 10.28 10.63
N CYS A 219 8.69 10.86 11.32
CA CYS A 219 8.82 12.17 11.94
C CYS A 219 7.78 12.32 13.06
N LYS A 220 7.85 13.44 13.78
CA LYS A 220 6.85 13.78 14.79
C LYS A 220 5.48 14.04 14.15
N SER A 221 4.42 13.51 14.75
CA SER A 221 3.03 13.85 14.41
C SER A 221 2.79 15.36 14.52
N ARG A 222 2.48 16.03 13.40
CA ARG A 222 2.13 17.46 13.35
C ARG A 222 1.55 17.87 12.00
N LEU A 223 0.91 19.04 11.98
CA LEU A 223 0.72 19.88 10.79
C LEU A 223 2.05 20.54 10.40
N PHE A 224 2.54 20.26 9.19
CA PHE A 224 3.70 20.95 8.62
C PHE A 224 3.21 22.13 7.79
N SER A 225 3.86 23.29 7.91
CA SER A 225 3.51 24.52 7.18
C SER A 225 4.12 24.61 5.78
N ASN A 226 4.97 23.64 5.42
CA ASN A 226 5.53 23.33 4.10
C ASN A 226 6.22 21.96 4.25
N MET A 227 5.83 20.98 3.44
CA MET A 227 6.33 19.60 3.55
C MET A 227 7.66 19.41 2.78
N ASP A 228 8.68 20.21 3.11
CA ASP A 228 10.06 19.94 2.64
C ASP A 228 10.71 18.96 3.62
N LEU A 229 10.24 17.71 3.55
CA LEU A 229 10.74 16.64 4.40
C LEU A 229 12.14 16.23 3.93
N PRO A 230 13.10 16.08 4.85
CA PRO A 230 14.42 15.63 4.47
C PRO A 230 14.36 14.21 3.92
N ARG A 231 15.09 13.96 2.84
CA ARG A 231 15.44 12.60 2.45
C ARG A 231 16.37 12.02 3.51
N LYS A 232 15.99 10.88 4.05
CA LYS A 232 16.74 10.15 5.08
C LYS A 232 16.48 8.65 4.97
N ALA A 233 17.44 7.87 5.44
CA ALA A 233 17.40 6.43 5.42
C ALA A 233 17.06 5.85 6.81
N LEU A 234 16.23 4.80 6.79
CA LEU A 234 16.02 3.90 7.91
C LEU A 234 16.68 2.56 7.57
N THR A 235 17.52 2.02 8.46
CA THR A 235 18.00 0.65 8.37
C THR A 235 17.46 -0.14 9.55
N VAL A 236 16.81 -1.28 9.31
CA VAL A 236 16.37 -2.22 10.32
C VAL A 236 17.14 -3.52 10.14
N PHE A 237 17.80 -3.94 11.21
CA PHE A 237 18.59 -5.16 11.30
C PHE A 237 17.71 -6.27 11.87
N LEU A 238 17.48 -7.30 11.07
CA LEU A 238 16.64 -8.46 11.40
C LEU A 238 17.52 -9.62 11.88
N PRO A 239 17.13 -10.36 12.93
CA PRO A 239 17.90 -11.50 13.41
C PRO A 239 17.90 -12.64 12.39
N ASP A 240 19.05 -13.31 12.21
CA ASP A 240 19.19 -14.54 11.41
C ASP A 240 18.79 -15.81 12.18
N THR A 241 18.55 -15.69 13.49
CA THR A 241 18.21 -16.78 14.41
C THR A 241 16.71 -17.01 14.59
N LEU A 242 15.87 -16.07 14.13
CA LEU A 242 14.42 -16.05 14.42
C LEU A 242 13.62 -15.72 13.16
N THR A 243 12.46 -16.37 13.03
CA THR A 243 11.39 -15.97 12.11
C THR A 243 10.44 -15.04 12.87
N LEU A 244 10.25 -13.83 12.36
CA LEU A 244 9.27 -12.88 12.91
C LEU A 244 7.85 -13.22 12.44
N ASP A 245 6.83 -12.80 13.18
CA ASP A 245 5.43 -13.09 12.79
C ASP A 245 5.01 -12.23 11.59
N ASN A 246 5.34 -10.92 11.62
CA ASN A 246 4.90 -9.99 10.58
C ASN A 246 5.84 -8.79 10.42
N ILE A 247 6.11 -8.40 9.17
CA ILE A 247 6.75 -7.13 8.83
C ILE A 247 5.86 -6.39 7.82
N THR A 248 5.43 -5.19 8.19
CA THR A 248 4.70 -4.27 7.30
C THR A 248 5.53 -3.02 7.05
N VAL A 249 5.76 -2.67 5.79
CA VAL A 249 6.49 -1.46 5.38
C VAL A 249 5.63 -0.64 4.42
N GLU A 250 5.28 0.57 4.85
CA GLU A 250 4.48 1.51 4.08
C GLU A 250 5.29 2.77 3.80
N THR A 251 5.46 3.09 2.52
CA THR A 251 6.13 4.31 2.12
C THR A 251 5.35 5.13 1.09
N VAL A 252 5.76 6.38 0.88
CA VAL A 252 5.19 7.19 -0.21
C VAL A 252 6.17 7.42 -1.34
N SER A 253 7.35 7.94 -1.04
CA SER A 253 8.39 8.21 -2.05
C SER A 253 9.75 7.74 -1.56
N ALA A 254 9.77 6.59 -0.89
CA ALA A 254 10.99 5.98 -0.40
C ALA A 254 11.17 4.58 -0.96
N ASN A 255 12.37 4.28 -1.42
CA ASN A 255 12.69 2.93 -1.87
C ASN A 255 12.77 1.99 -0.68
N VAL A 256 12.40 0.73 -0.90
CA VAL A 256 12.52 -0.34 0.08
C VAL A 256 13.48 -1.38 -0.49
N GLU A 257 14.53 -1.71 0.25
CA GLU A 257 15.49 -2.74 -0.12
C GLU A 257 15.48 -3.88 0.90
N LEU A 258 15.22 -5.09 0.39
CA LEU A 258 15.03 -6.33 1.14
C LEU A 258 16.28 -7.20 1.03
N MET A 259 17.17 -7.15 2.04
CA MET A 259 18.51 -7.74 2.00
C MET A 259 18.67 -9.02 2.83
N GLY A 260 17.57 -9.67 3.22
CA GLY A 260 17.56 -10.93 3.97
C GLY A 260 16.86 -10.84 5.32
N GLY A 261 16.64 -12.00 5.95
CA GLY A 261 15.81 -12.19 7.14
C GLY A 261 14.68 -13.21 6.90
N SER A 262 13.98 -13.60 7.98
CA SER A 262 12.87 -14.55 7.94
C SER A 262 11.66 -13.99 8.69
N VAL A 263 10.48 -14.10 8.08
CA VAL A 263 9.19 -13.66 8.63
C VAL A 263 8.08 -14.61 8.17
N ASP A 264 6.96 -14.74 8.87
CA ASP A 264 5.83 -15.50 8.35
C ASP A 264 5.10 -14.70 7.26
N SER A 265 4.76 -13.43 7.54
CA SER A 265 4.10 -12.51 6.61
C SER A 265 4.89 -11.23 6.34
N LEU A 266 5.13 -10.92 5.05
CA LEU A 266 5.80 -9.70 4.60
C LEU A 266 4.88 -8.86 3.71
N THR A 267 4.55 -7.64 4.16
CA THR A 267 3.82 -6.64 3.36
C THR A 267 4.70 -5.43 3.09
N VAL A 268 4.88 -5.05 1.83
CA VAL A 268 5.62 -3.84 1.44
C VAL A 268 4.83 -3.07 0.38
N SER A 269 4.40 -1.86 0.75
CA SER A 269 3.60 -1.01 -0.13
C SER A 269 4.19 0.39 -0.26
N THR A 270 4.20 0.93 -1.48
CA THR A 270 4.73 2.28 -1.74
C THR A 270 4.03 3.01 -2.88
N THR A 271 3.78 4.32 -2.75
CA THR A 271 3.19 5.08 -3.86
C THR A 271 4.17 5.22 -5.05
N SER A 272 5.43 5.55 -4.80
CA SER A 272 6.38 5.94 -5.85
C SER A 272 7.83 5.51 -5.60
N GLY A 273 8.11 4.84 -4.49
CA GLY A 273 9.41 4.22 -4.25
C GLY A 273 9.54 2.88 -4.96
N ASN A 274 10.76 2.42 -5.19
CA ASN A 274 10.98 1.08 -5.75
C ASN A 274 11.10 0.04 -4.64
N ILE A 275 10.64 -1.18 -4.88
CA ILE A 275 10.85 -2.33 -3.99
C ILE A 275 11.91 -3.22 -4.64
N THR A 276 13.03 -3.43 -3.96
CA THR A 276 14.20 -4.11 -4.54
C THR A 276 14.85 -5.10 -3.58
N GLY A 277 15.67 -6.00 -4.11
CA GLY A 277 16.57 -6.84 -3.32
C GLY A 277 16.60 -8.30 -3.78
N PRO A 278 17.35 -9.16 -3.06
CA PRO A 278 17.15 -10.60 -3.13
C PRO A 278 15.80 -11.02 -2.50
N GLY A 279 15.29 -10.30 -1.48
CA GLY A 279 14.08 -10.65 -0.74
C GLY A 279 14.36 -11.16 0.68
N LEU A 280 13.30 -11.39 1.45
CA LEU A 280 13.31 -12.10 2.74
C LEU A 280 12.65 -13.46 2.55
N LEU A 281 12.90 -14.42 3.45
CA LEU A 281 12.14 -15.67 3.52
C LEU A 281 10.80 -15.40 4.20
N ALA A 282 9.70 -15.66 3.49
CA ALA A 282 8.34 -15.60 4.02
C ALA A 282 7.41 -16.69 3.50
N GLU A 283 6.36 -16.98 4.28
CA GLU A 283 5.24 -17.82 3.87
C GLU A 283 4.26 -17.01 3.00
N ASP A 284 3.99 -15.77 3.39
CA ASP A 284 3.10 -14.85 2.67
C ASP A 284 3.87 -13.58 2.23
N TYR A 285 3.81 -13.28 0.94
CA TYR A 285 4.35 -12.04 0.37
C TYR A 285 3.23 -11.17 -0.20
N ASP A 286 3.21 -9.89 0.18
CA ASP A 286 2.33 -8.86 -0.36
C ASP A 286 3.17 -7.65 -0.78
N PHE A 287 3.25 -7.38 -2.09
CA PHE A 287 4.04 -6.28 -2.66
C PHE A 287 3.18 -5.33 -3.49
N GLY A 288 3.09 -4.07 -3.09
CA GLY A 288 2.24 -3.08 -3.74
C GLY A 288 2.97 -1.80 -4.17
N THR A 289 2.68 -1.31 -5.38
CA THR A 289 3.06 0.07 -5.74
C THR A 289 2.14 0.77 -6.74
N VAL A 290 2.10 2.11 -6.73
CA VAL A 290 1.38 2.85 -7.78
C VAL A 290 2.29 3.07 -8.99
N SER A 291 3.45 3.69 -8.79
CA SER A 291 4.33 4.10 -9.90
C SER A 291 5.80 3.72 -9.74
N GLY A 292 6.19 3.07 -8.64
CA GLY A 292 7.54 2.54 -8.47
C GLY A 292 7.69 1.18 -9.13
N ASP A 293 8.92 0.73 -9.34
CA ASP A 293 9.19 -0.60 -9.88
C ASP A 293 9.42 -1.62 -8.75
N ILE A 294 8.97 -2.86 -8.96
CA ILE A 294 9.22 -3.99 -8.08
C ILE A 294 10.25 -4.89 -8.77
N SER A 295 11.42 -5.08 -8.16
CA SER A 295 12.50 -5.88 -8.70
C SER A 295 13.13 -6.79 -7.65
N LEU A 296 12.60 -8.01 -7.55
CA LEU A 296 13.06 -9.05 -6.64
C LEU A 296 13.83 -10.09 -7.43
N THR A 297 15.14 -10.17 -7.19
CA THR A 297 16.07 -10.91 -8.07
C THR A 297 16.35 -12.33 -7.63
N ALA A 298 16.01 -12.70 -6.38
CA ALA A 298 16.32 -14.00 -5.81
C ALA A 298 15.36 -14.40 -4.67
N LEU A 299 14.05 -14.16 -4.83
CA LEU A 299 13.05 -14.31 -3.78
C LEU A 299 12.98 -15.77 -3.28
N PRO A 300 13.26 -16.05 -1.99
CA PRO A 300 13.17 -17.39 -1.41
C PRO A 300 11.71 -17.81 -1.14
N ALA A 301 11.03 -18.22 -2.20
CA ALA A 301 9.60 -18.49 -2.23
C ALA A 301 9.24 -19.98 -2.11
N ASP A 302 9.94 -20.77 -1.28
CA ASP A 302 9.62 -22.20 -1.16
C ASP A 302 8.33 -22.39 -0.38
N GLY A 303 7.27 -22.90 -1.02
CA GLY A 303 6.01 -23.15 -0.32
C GLY A 303 5.22 -21.90 0.05
N SER A 304 5.53 -20.76 -0.57
CA SER A 304 4.93 -19.46 -0.22
C SER A 304 3.80 -19.05 -1.15
N ASP A 305 2.97 -18.13 -0.68
CA ASP A 305 1.98 -17.40 -1.47
C ASP A 305 2.49 -16.00 -1.79
N ILE A 306 2.46 -15.61 -3.07
CA ILE A 306 2.93 -14.31 -3.55
C ILE A 306 1.77 -13.53 -4.13
N ASP A 307 1.42 -12.40 -3.52
CA ASP A 307 0.59 -11.38 -4.13
C ASP A 307 1.43 -10.15 -4.48
N CYS A 308 1.31 -9.67 -5.72
CA CYS A 308 1.98 -8.44 -6.11
C CYS A 308 1.14 -7.62 -7.10
N GLU A 309 1.02 -6.33 -6.76
CA GLU A 309 0.17 -5.37 -7.46
C GLU A 309 0.93 -4.10 -7.85
N THR A 310 0.68 -3.61 -9.07
CA THR A 310 1.20 -2.32 -9.54
C THR A 310 0.18 -1.56 -10.40
N VAL A 311 0.21 -0.23 -10.44
CA VAL A 311 -0.60 0.52 -11.42
C VAL A 311 0.19 0.72 -12.71
N SER A 312 1.34 1.38 -12.64
CA SER A 312 2.12 1.75 -13.83
C SER A 312 3.59 1.34 -13.79
N GLY A 313 4.11 0.91 -12.64
CA GLY A 313 5.48 0.45 -12.52
C GLY A 313 5.66 -0.99 -12.99
N GLU A 314 6.87 -1.36 -13.36
CA GLU A 314 7.19 -2.70 -13.81
C GLU A 314 7.41 -3.63 -12.61
N ALA A 315 6.87 -4.84 -12.65
CA ALA A 315 7.08 -5.84 -11.61
C ALA A 315 7.86 -7.03 -12.17
N ARG A 316 9.01 -7.32 -11.56
CA ARG A 316 9.92 -8.40 -11.95
C ARG A 316 10.30 -9.20 -10.72
N ILE A 317 9.80 -10.44 -10.64
CA ILE A 317 10.07 -11.36 -9.53
C ILE A 317 10.79 -12.58 -10.08
N SER A 318 11.95 -12.90 -9.50
CA SER A 318 12.72 -14.11 -9.79
C SER A 318 12.84 -14.94 -8.52
N CYS A 319 12.19 -16.09 -8.48
CA CYS A 319 12.16 -16.96 -7.31
C CYS A 319 13.34 -17.93 -7.33
N THR A 320 13.92 -18.21 -6.17
CA THR A 320 14.98 -19.23 -6.00
C THR A 320 14.43 -20.61 -5.66
N ALA A 321 13.20 -20.67 -5.17
CA ALA A 321 12.42 -21.88 -4.92
C ALA A 321 10.98 -21.67 -5.43
N ALA A 322 10.18 -22.74 -5.49
CA ALA A 322 8.88 -22.66 -6.13
C ALA A 322 7.73 -22.35 -5.14
N PRO A 323 6.97 -21.27 -5.38
CA PRO A 323 5.80 -20.91 -4.58
C PRO A 323 4.67 -21.93 -4.75
N ASP A 324 3.67 -21.85 -3.87
CA ASP A 324 2.38 -22.54 -4.02
C ASP A 324 1.41 -21.70 -4.85
N GLU A 325 1.31 -20.40 -4.57
CA GLU A 325 0.45 -19.48 -5.31
C GLU A 325 1.19 -18.21 -5.75
N VAL A 326 0.88 -17.70 -6.95
CA VAL A 326 1.32 -16.39 -7.41
C VAL A 326 0.14 -15.64 -8.04
N SER A 327 -0.19 -14.48 -7.47
CA SER A 327 -1.13 -13.48 -7.96
C SER A 327 -0.34 -12.25 -8.39
N PHE A 328 -0.45 -11.85 -9.67
CA PHE A 328 0.36 -10.77 -10.23
C PHE A 328 -0.48 -9.81 -11.07
N ASN A 329 -0.78 -8.64 -10.53
CA ASN A 329 -1.77 -7.74 -11.10
C ASN A 329 -1.17 -6.39 -11.47
N SER A 330 -1.59 -5.87 -12.63
CA SER A 330 -1.17 -4.56 -13.12
C SER A 330 -2.29 -3.83 -13.86
N VAL A 331 -2.20 -2.51 -13.98
CA VAL A 331 -3.01 -1.77 -14.97
C VAL A 331 -2.23 -1.62 -16.27
N SER A 332 -1.06 -0.99 -16.23
CA SER A 332 -0.26 -0.68 -17.42
C SER A 332 1.22 -1.04 -17.34
N GLY A 333 1.71 -1.49 -16.19
CA GLY A 333 3.08 -1.95 -16.02
C GLY A 333 3.29 -3.39 -16.51
N ASP A 334 4.51 -3.67 -16.96
CA ASP A 334 4.90 -5.00 -17.42
C ASP A 334 5.16 -5.93 -16.23
N LEU A 335 4.75 -7.17 -16.39
CA LEU A 335 4.79 -8.23 -15.39
C LEU A 335 5.74 -9.33 -15.86
N ARG A 336 6.84 -9.56 -15.13
CA ARG A 336 7.75 -10.69 -15.37
C ARG A 336 7.90 -11.57 -14.12
N LEU A 337 7.61 -12.85 -14.26
CA LEU A 337 7.87 -13.87 -13.24
C LEU A 337 8.88 -14.90 -13.78
N THR A 338 9.91 -15.19 -13.00
CA THR A 338 10.90 -16.24 -13.29
C THR A 338 10.89 -17.28 -12.18
N LEU A 339 10.64 -18.54 -12.54
CA LEU A 339 10.55 -19.66 -11.60
C LEU A 339 11.67 -20.68 -11.83
N PRO A 340 12.15 -21.39 -10.79
CA PRO A 340 13.24 -22.36 -10.94
C PRO A 340 12.84 -23.61 -11.74
N GLU A 341 13.73 -24.06 -12.64
CA GLU A 341 13.54 -25.29 -13.44
C GLU A 341 13.27 -26.53 -12.57
N GLY A 342 12.38 -27.43 -13.03
CA GLY A 342 12.19 -28.74 -12.38
C GLY A 342 11.36 -28.75 -11.10
N SER A 343 10.91 -27.58 -10.64
CA SER A 343 10.42 -27.41 -9.27
C SER A 343 8.93 -27.75 -9.09
N CYS A 344 8.06 -27.25 -9.99
CA CYS A 344 6.61 -27.46 -9.92
C CYS A 344 5.95 -27.65 -11.30
N ARG A 345 4.82 -28.36 -11.31
CA ARG A 345 3.80 -28.20 -12.36
C ARG A 345 3.02 -26.92 -12.10
N TYR A 346 2.55 -26.26 -13.15
CA TYR A 346 1.86 -24.99 -13.02
C TYR A 346 0.45 -24.99 -13.62
N THR A 347 -0.48 -24.32 -12.95
CA THR A 347 -1.74 -23.84 -13.53
C THR A 347 -1.55 -22.37 -13.90
N LEU A 348 -1.89 -21.99 -15.12
CA LEU A 348 -1.72 -20.61 -15.60
C LEU A 348 -3.07 -20.00 -15.97
N ASP A 349 -3.42 -18.88 -15.35
CA ASP A 349 -4.45 -17.95 -15.83
C ASP A 349 -3.83 -16.59 -16.13
N LEU A 350 -3.62 -16.30 -17.41
CA LEU A 350 -2.95 -15.08 -17.87
C LEU A 350 -3.92 -14.21 -18.67
N SER A 351 -4.13 -12.98 -18.21
CA SER A 351 -5.00 -12.02 -18.87
C SER A 351 -4.30 -10.68 -19.14
N THR A 352 -4.36 -10.22 -20.39
CA THR A 352 -4.03 -8.85 -20.84
C THR A 352 -4.99 -8.44 -21.94
N VAL A 353 -5.41 -7.17 -21.92
CA VAL A 353 -6.38 -6.62 -22.89
C VAL A 353 -5.66 -6.15 -24.16
N SER A 354 -4.54 -5.44 -24.02
CA SER A 354 -3.79 -4.88 -25.15
C SER A 354 -2.28 -5.14 -25.16
N GLY A 355 -1.73 -5.79 -24.14
CA GLY A 355 -0.33 -6.23 -24.14
C GLY A 355 -0.15 -7.66 -24.66
N ASP A 356 1.10 -8.09 -24.73
CA ASP A 356 1.50 -9.42 -25.18
C ASP A 356 1.62 -10.40 -23.99
N ARG A 357 1.45 -11.69 -24.28
CA ARG A 357 1.69 -12.78 -23.33
C ARG A 357 2.83 -13.64 -23.87
N ASP A 358 3.95 -13.69 -23.17
CA ASP A 358 5.08 -14.55 -23.50
C ASP A 358 5.25 -15.65 -22.43
N THR A 359 5.16 -16.90 -22.87
CA THR A 359 5.38 -18.09 -22.04
C THR A 359 6.33 -19.07 -22.72
N ASP A 360 6.98 -18.67 -23.82
CA ASP A 360 7.77 -19.59 -24.66
C ASP A 360 9.02 -20.11 -23.93
N GLY A 361 9.49 -19.36 -22.92
CA GLY A 361 10.57 -19.75 -22.02
C GLY A 361 10.15 -20.56 -20.79
N PHE A 362 8.88 -20.98 -20.69
CA PHE A 362 8.34 -21.60 -19.48
C PHE A 362 8.23 -23.14 -19.57
N LEU A 363 8.88 -23.85 -18.65
CA LEU A 363 8.96 -25.31 -18.60
C LEU A 363 8.32 -25.85 -17.30
N SER A 364 7.09 -26.35 -17.43
CA SER A 364 6.34 -26.97 -16.32
C SER A 364 6.81 -28.41 -16.07
N SER A 365 7.38 -28.67 -14.89
CA SER A 365 7.88 -30.00 -14.50
C SER A 365 8.03 -30.12 -12.99
N GLY A 366 7.80 -31.31 -12.43
CA GLY A 366 7.81 -31.55 -10.98
C GLY A 366 6.51 -32.19 -10.50
N ASP A 367 6.40 -32.37 -9.18
CA ASP A 367 5.24 -33.03 -8.57
C ASP A 367 4.31 -32.08 -7.80
N ARG A 368 4.85 -31.00 -7.22
CA ARG A 368 4.07 -29.90 -6.62
C ARG A 368 3.31 -29.13 -7.70
N LEU A 369 2.12 -28.64 -7.35
CA LEU A 369 1.34 -27.74 -8.20
C LEU A 369 1.56 -26.32 -7.69
N CYS A 370 1.80 -25.38 -8.60
CA CYS A 370 1.82 -23.96 -8.32
C CYS A 370 0.75 -23.26 -9.19
N ASP A 371 -0.15 -22.53 -8.56
CA ASP A 371 -1.22 -21.81 -9.24
C ASP A 371 -0.77 -20.36 -9.52
N ILE A 372 -0.77 -19.96 -10.79
CA ILE A 372 -0.28 -18.65 -11.23
C ILE A 372 -1.41 -17.91 -11.94
N THR A 373 -1.77 -16.76 -11.39
CA THR A 373 -2.68 -15.79 -11.99
C THR A 373 -1.89 -14.53 -12.29
N ALA A 374 -1.93 -14.05 -13.54
CA ALA A 374 -1.37 -12.75 -13.86
C ALA A 374 -2.27 -11.94 -14.78
N GLU A 375 -2.64 -10.74 -14.34
CA GLU A 375 -3.60 -9.89 -15.03
C GLU A 375 -3.04 -8.49 -15.27
N THR A 376 -3.22 -7.97 -16.48
CA THR A 376 -2.93 -6.56 -16.80
C THR A 376 -3.91 -6.00 -17.82
N VAL A 377 -4.02 -4.68 -17.95
CA VAL A 377 -4.83 -4.09 -19.02
C VAL A 377 -3.98 -3.89 -20.26
N SER A 378 -2.84 -3.21 -20.11
CA SER A 378 -2.01 -2.82 -21.26
C SER A 378 -0.55 -3.21 -21.17
N GLY A 379 -0.09 -3.77 -20.05
CA GLY A 379 1.27 -4.27 -19.91
C GLY A 379 1.45 -5.65 -20.56
N ASP A 380 2.72 -6.01 -20.76
CA ASP A 380 3.10 -7.34 -21.20
C ASP A 380 3.23 -8.28 -19.99
N VAL A 381 2.85 -9.54 -20.18
CA VAL A 381 3.00 -10.59 -19.17
C VAL A 381 3.98 -11.63 -19.67
N GLU A 382 5.08 -11.80 -18.96
CA GLU A 382 6.16 -12.70 -19.32
C GLU A 382 6.46 -13.70 -18.20
N LEU A 383 6.34 -14.99 -18.52
CA LEU A 383 6.75 -16.09 -17.64
C LEU A 383 8.00 -16.77 -18.19
N ARG A 384 9.00 -16.94 -17.33
CA ARG A 384 10.27 -17.59 -17.66
C ARG A 384 10.60 -18.70 -16.68
N THR A 385 11.36 -19.67 -17.16
CA THR A 385 12.07 -20.60 -16.28
C THR A 385 13.51 -20.09 -16.10
N GLY A 386 13.93 -19.97 -14.85
CA GLY A 386 15.30 -19.67 -14.48
C GLY A 386 16.17 -20.92 -14.46
N PRO A 387 17.50 -20.76 -14.59
CA PRO A 387 18.47 -21.86 -14.61
C PRO A 387 18.59 -22.62 -13.28
#